data_AF-A0A2D7TUY0-F1
#
_entry.id   AF-A0A2D7TUY0-F1
#
_cell.length_a   1.000
_cell.length_b   1.000
_cell.length_c   1.000
_cell.angle_alpha   90.00
_cell.angle_beta   90.00
_cell.angle_gamma   90.00
#
_symmetry.space_group_name_H-M   'P 1'
#
loop_
_entity.id
_entity.type
_entity.pdbx_description
1 polymer ?
#
loop_
_entity_poly.entity_id
_entity_poly.type
_entity_poly.pdbx_seq_one_letter_code
_entity_poly.pdbx_strand_id
1 'polypeptide(L)'
;MFKDVFFTPILINDFSEILQCLIKNNINGTFNVSGQERISKYKFAIKLAKIFNYEPNLIEEASIKQTRLVRRPLDMSLDNKKIKNVMSKKFKTINQSLRYLKKITNSNYYRKIKSI
;
A
#
# COMPACT_ATOMS: atom_id res chain seq x y z
N MET A 1 5.89 -10.58 12.43
CA MET A 1 5.75 -10.00 11.07
C MET A 1 7.00 -10.26 10.24
N PHE A 2 6.86 -10.57 8.95
CA PHE A 2 7.97 -11.04 8.12
C PHE A 2 8.97 -9.96 7.69
N LYS A 3 10.24 -10.15 8.02
CA LYS A 3 11.35 -9.27 7.61
C LYS A 3 11.83 -9.49 6.19
N ASP A 4 11.62 -10.70 5.69
CA ASP A 4 12.16 -11.25 4.44
C ASP A 4 11.10 -11.38 3.34
N VAL A 5 9.92 -10.79 3.54
CA VAL A 5 8.84 -10.72 2.54
C VAL A 5 8.57 -9.26 2.20
N PHE A 6 8.78 -8.90 0.93
CA PHE A 6 8.72 -7.54 0.41
C PHE A 6 7.53 -7.32 -0.53
N PHE A 7 7.05 -6.08 -0.58
CA PHE A 7 5.93 -5.65 -1.42
C PHE A 7 5.95 -4.12 -1.63
N THR A 8 5.07 -3.61 -2.50
CA THR A 8 4.86 -2.17 -2.76
C THR A 8 3.43 -1.75 -2.35
N PRO A 9 3.18 -1.46 -1.05
CA PRO A 9 1.84 -1.14 -0.55
C PRO A 9 1.20 0.05 -1.28
N ILE A 10 -0.08 -0.08 -1.64
CA ILE A 10 -0.89 0.98 -2.21
C ILE A 10 -2.16 1.17 -1.38
N LEU A 11 -2.58 2.41 -1.17
CA LEU A 11 -3.87 2.70 -0.56
C LEU A 11 -4.97 2.64 -1.62
N ILE A 12 -6.13 2.05 -1.27
CA ILE A 12 -7.24 1.90 -2.21
C ILE A 12 -7.71 3.23 -2.82
N ASN A 13 -7.70 4.31 -2.04
CA ASN A 13 -8.03 5.65 -2.53
C ASN A 13 -7.11 6.09 -3.68
N ASP A 14 -5.80 5.86 -3.56
CA ASP A 14 -4.83 6.20 -4.60
C ASP A 14 -5.04 5.33 -5.85
N PHE A 15 -5.30 4.04 -5.65
CA PHE A 15 -5.61 3.12 -6.74
C PHE A 15 -6.89 3.55 -7.49
N SER A 16 -7.96 3.87 -6.77
CA SER A 16 -9.24 4.28 -7.36
C SER A 16 -9.12 5.58 -8.16
N GLU A 17 -8.33 6.55 -7.71
CA GLU A 17 -8.07 7.78 -8.46
C GLU A 17 -7.32 7.49 -9.76
N ILE A 18 -6.30 6.63 -9.73
CA ILE A 18 -5.56 6.22 -10.93
C ILE A 18 -6.49 5.49 -11.91
N LEU A 19 -7.30 4.56 -11.42
CA LEU A 19 -8.26 3.81 -12.24
C LEU A 19 -9.27 4.75 -12.91
N GLN A 20 -9.85 5.69 -12.16
CA GLN A 20 -10.75 6.69 -12.74
C GLN A 20 -10.07 7.55 -13.81
N CYS A 21 -8.79 7.90 -13.62
CA CYS A 21 -8.04 8.64 -14.63
C CYS A 21 -7.86 7.83 -15.91
N LEU A 22 -7.50 6.55 -15.79
CA LEU A 22 -7.34 5.65 -16.94
C LEU A 22 -8.65 5.51 -17.72
N ILE A 23 -9.77 5.31 -17.03
CA ILE A 23 -11.09 5.19 -17.64
C ILE A 23 -11.49 6.50 -18.34
N LYS A 24 -11.42 7.65 -17.65
CA LYS A 24 -11.86 8.95 -18.20
C LYS A 24 -11.07 9.38 -19.45
N ASN A 25 -9.81 8.98 -19.55
CA ASN A 25 -8.95 9.32 -20.67
C ASN A 25 -8.83 8.19 -21.72
N ASN A 26 -9.64 7.12 -21.59
CA ASN A 26 -9.59 5.96 -22.49
C ASN A 26 -8.17 5.38 -22.68
N ILE A 27 -7.38 5.36 -21.59
CA ILE A 27 -6.00 4.86 -21.64
C ILE A 27 -6.03 3.34 -21.51
N ASN A 28 -5.59 2.66 -22.57
CA ASN A 28 -5.65 1.21 -22.67
C ASN A 28 -4.27 0.55 -22.50
N GLY A 29 -4.29 -0.71 -22.05
CA GLY A 29 -3.12 -1.58 -21.93
C GLY A 29 -2.88 -2.09 -20.51
N THR A 30 -1.79 -2.86 -20.34
CA THR A 30 -1.44 -3.46 -19.05
C THR A 30 -0.57 -2.51 -18.24
N PHE A 31 -0.97 -2.20 -17.01
CA PHE A 31 -0.25 -1.33 -16.08
C PHE A 31 -0.11 -1.97 -14.70
N ASN A 32 1.08 -1.88 -14.12
CA ASN A 32 1.28 -2.15 -12.70
C ASN A 32 0.88 -0.91 -11.90
N VAL A 33 -0.17 -1.01 -11.09
CA VAL A 33 -0.61 0.06 -10.20
C VAL A 33 -0.27 -0.31 -8.76
N SER A 34 0.82 0.27 -8.24
CA SER A 34 1.33 0.02 -6.89
C SER A 34 1.84 1.30 -6.24
N GLY A 35 2.14 1.23 -4.94
CA GLY A 35 2.87 2.29 -4.25
C GLY A 35 4.27 2.51 -4.83
N GLN A 36 4.93 3.59 -4.43
CA GLN A 36 6.26 3.94 -4.97
C GLN A 36 7.44 3.29 -4.25
N GLU A 37 7.23 2.75 -3.06
CA GLU A 37 8.31 2.26 -2.20
C GLU A 37 8.16 0.76 -1.96
N ARG A 38 9.26 0.02 -2.18
CA ARG A 38 9.41 -1.37 -1.77
C ARG A 38 9.73 -1.44 -0.28
N ILE A 39 9.00 -2.26 0.47
CA ILE A 39 9.19 -2.40 1.93
C ILE A 39 8.94 -3.85 2.37
N SER A 40 9.60 -4.30 3.43
CA SER A 40 9.25 -5.58 4.05
C SER A 40 7.97 -5.46 4.87
N LYS A 41 7.23 -6.57 5.03
CA LYS A 41 6.02 -6.62 5.86
C LYS A 41 6.27 -6.14 7.29
N TYR A 42 7.41 -6.52 7.87
CA TYR A 42 7.83 -6.05 9.20
C TYR A 42 8.03 -4.53 9.24
N LYS A 43 8.85 -3.96 8.36
CA LYS A 43 9.11 -2.50 8.34
C LYS A 43 7.84 -1.70 8.07
N PHE A 44 6.92 -2.21 7.25
CA PHE A 44 5.61 -1.61 7.03
C PHE A 44 4.78 -1.59 8.31
N ALA A 45 4.69 -2.73 9.03
CA ALA A 45 3.95 -2.84 10.28
C ALA A 45 4.49 -1.86 11.35
N ILE A 46 5.81 -1.75 11.48
CA ILE A 46 6.46 -0.79 12.40
C ILE A 46 6.09 0.66 12.03
N LYS A 47 6.15 1.03 10.74
CA LYS A 47 5.75 2.38 10.28
C LYS A 47 4.28 2.67 10.57
N LEU A 48 3.42 1.68 10.34
CA LEU A 48 1.99 1.79 10.62
C LEU A 48 1.75 2.02 12.12
N ALA A 49 2.31 1.18 12.99
CA ALA A 49 2.18 1.32 14.44
C ALA A 49 2.59 2.73 14.91
N LYS A 50 3.77 3.21 14.48
CA LYS A 50 4.27 4.55 14.82
C LYS A 50 3.32 5.67 14.36
N ILE A 51 2.79 5.60 13.13
CA ILE A 51 1.89 6.65 12.61
C ILE A 51 0.54 6.61 13.33
N PHE A 52 0.05 5.43 13.70
CA PHE A 52 -1.23 5.26 14.39
C PHE A 52 -1.16 5.43 15.90
N ASN A 53 0.03 5.68 16.46
CA ASN A 53 0.29 5.75 17.91
C ASN A 53 0.00 4.43 18.64
N TYR A 54 0.33 3.30 18.02
CA TYR A 54 0.35 1.98 18.66
C TYR A 54 1.78 1.61 19.08
N GLU A 55 1.90 0.71 20.05
CA GLU A 55 3.16 0.20 20.58
C GLU A 55 3.90 -0.68 19.56
N PRO A 56 5.00 -0.21 18.93
CA PRO A 56 5.69 -0.98 17.89
C PRO A 56 6.38 -2.23 18.43
N ASN A 57 6.71 -2.25 19.73
CA ASN A 57 7.40 -3.34 20.41
C ASN A 57 6.56 -4.61 20.52
N LEU A 58 5.23 -4.52 20.33
CA LEU A 58 4.34 -5.68 20.24
C LEU A 58 4.45 -6.40 18.89
N ILE A 59 5.15 -5.83 17.91
CA ILE A 59 5.35 -6.44 16.60
C ILE A 59 6.65 -7.23 16.63
N GLU A 60 6.53 -8.55 16.79
CA GLU A 60 7.68 -9.44 16.71
C GLU A 60 8.24 -9.53 15.29
N GLU A 61 9.56 -9.52 15.15
CA GLU A 61 10.25 -9.77 13.89
C GLU A 61 10.31 -11.29 13.62
N ALA A 62 9.91 -11.73 12.43
CA ALA A 62 9.92 -13.14 12.05
C ALA A 62 10.46 -13.34 10.62
N SER A 63 10.91 -14.55 10.30
CA SER A 63 11.20 -14.98 8.92
C SER A 63 10.09 -15.89 8.41
N ILE A 64 9.69 -15.75 7.13
CA ILE A 64 8.70 -16.65 6.53
C ILE A 64 9.18 -18.11 6.54
N LYS A 65 10.51 -18.35 6.53
CA LYS A 65 11.12 -19.69 6.60
C LYS A 65 10.82 -20.42 7.91
N GLN A 66 10.51 -19.68 8.98
CA GLN A 66 10.21 -20.23 10.30
C GLN A 66 8.73 -20.60 10.45
N THR A 67 7.91 -20.41 9.41
CA THR A 67 6.46 -20.63 9.48
C THR A 67 6.02 -21.77 8.58
N ARG A 68 5.00 -22.53 9.02
CA ARG A 68 4.37 -23.61 8.23
C ARG A 68 3.29 -23.04 7.30
N LEU A 69 3.64 -22.04 6.50
CA LEU A 69 2.74 -21.45 5.51
C LEU A 69 2.93 -22.10 4.14
N VAL A 70 1.90 -21.99 3.28
CA VAL A 70 2.03 -22.28 1.85
C VAL A 70 3.16 -21.45 1.22
N ARG A 71 3.75 -21.94 0.13
CA ARG A 71 4.80 -21.23 -0.59
C ARG A 71 4.29 -19.87 -1.07
N ARG A 72 5.01 -18.80 -0.71
CA ARG A 72 4.70 -17.42 -1.10
C ARG A 72 5.94 -16.78 -1.71
N PRO A 73 5.79 -15.88 -2.70
CA PRO A 73 6.91 -15.08 -3.19
C PRO A 73 7.53 -14.27 -2.06
N LEU A 74 8.87 -14.24 -2.01
CA LEU A 74 9.62 -13.41 -1.07
C LEU A 74 9.58 -11.93 -1.47
N ASP A 75 9.39 -11.65 -2.76
CA ASP A 75 9.27 -10.31 -3.28
C ASP A 75 8.06 -10.21 -4.20
N MET A 76 7.11 -9.38 -3.80
CA MET A 76 5.89 -9.06 -4.53
C MET A 76 5.87 -7.57 -4.89
N SER A 77 7.02 -6.91 -4.92
CA SER A 77 7.11 -5.52 -5.36
C SER A 77 6.91 -5.42 -6.87
N LEU A 78 6.27 -4.34 -7.29
CA LEU A 78 5.96 -4.04 -8.69
C LEU A 78 6.63 -2.73 -9.11
N ASP A 79 7.10 -2.67 -10.35
CA ASP A 79 7.57 -1.43 -10.98
C ASP A 79 6.38 -0.67 -11.59
N ASN A 80 6.14 0.55 -11.13
CA ASN A 80 5.06 1.43 -11.56
C ASN A 80 5.52 2.57 -12.50
N LYS A 81 6.72 2.49 -13.10
CA LYS A 81 7.22 3.49 -14.07
C LYS A 81 6.24 3.74 -15.21
N LYS A 82 5.64 2.69 -15.78
CA LYS A 82 4.71 2.82 -16.91
C LYS A 82 3.51 3.71 -16.56
N ILE A 83 2.88 3.50 -15.40
CA ILE A 83 1.73 4.30 -14.98
C ILE A 83 2.15 5.72 -14.54
N LYS A 84 3.34 5.88 -13.98
CA LYS A 84 3.90 7.21 -13.64
C LYS A 84 4.07 8.11 -14.85
N ASN A 85 4.46 7.55 -16.00
CA ASN A 85 4.62 8.33 -17.23
C ASN A 85 3.29 8.80 -17.82
N VAL A 86 2.19 8.11 -17.48
CA VAL A 86 0.84 8.43 -17.94
C VAL A 86 0.13 9.39 -16.97
N MET A 87 0.48 9.33 -15.68
CA MET A 87 -0.13 10.16 -14.65
C MET A 87 0.64 11.46 -14.45
N SER A 88 -0.04 12.60 -14.51
CA SER A 88 0.52 13.90 -14.11
C SER A 88 0.68 14.06 -12.58
N LYS A 89 0.10 13.13 -11.80
CA LYS A 89 0.06 13.19 -10.34
C LYS A 89 1.30 12.55 -9.70
N LYS A 90 1.83 13.20 -8.67
CA LYS A 90 2.83 12.60 -7.77
C LYS A 90 2.16 11.52 -6.93
N PHE A 91 2.67 10.29 -6.95
CA PHE A 91 2.13 9.27 -6.06
C PHE A 91 2.71 9.47 -4.66
N LYS A 92 1.94 9.04 -3.66
CA LYS A 92 2.27 9.19 -2.26
C LYS A 92 3.39 8.23 -1.84
N THR A 93 4.22 8.69 -0.92
CA THR A 93 5.08 7.81 -0.12
C THR A 93 4.23 6.95 0.83
N ILE A 94 4.80 5.89 1.38
CA ILE A 94 4.17 5.05 2.41
C ILE A 94 3.75 5.91 3.61
N ASN A 95 4.62 6.82 4.05
CA ASN A 95 4.31 7.70 5.18
C ASN A 95 3.12 8.63 4.87
N GLN A 96 3.07 9.22 3.67
CA GLN A 96 1.94 10.05 3.24
C GLN A 96 0.64 9.23 3.15
N SER A 97 0.72 8.02 2.59
CA SER A 97 -0.42 7.11 2.45
C SER A 97 -0.98 6.70 3.82
N LEU A 98 -0.11 6.34 4.78
CA LEU A 98 -0.52 5.97 6.14
C LEU A 98 -1.09 7.15 6.93
N ARG A 99 -0.53 8.36 6.79
CA ARG A 99 -1.10 9.57 7.41
C ARG A 99 -2.48 9.90 6.85
N TYR A 100 -2.65 9.76 5.53
CA TYR A 100 -3.96 9.93 4.89
C TYR A 100 -4.95 8.85 5.33
N LEU A 101 -4.51 7.59 5.42
CA LEU A 101 -5.32 6.49 5.98
C LEU A 101 -5.81 6.84 7.40
N LYS A 102 -4.93 7.27 8.30
CA LYS A 102 -5.30 7.69 9.67
C LYS A 102 -6.35 8.82 9.67
N LYS A 103 -6.24 9.77 8.74
CA LYS A 103 -7.21 10.87 8.60
C LYS A 103 -8.58 10.35 8.17
N ILE A 104 -8.65 9.46 7.17
CA ILE A 104 -9.93 8.94 6.66
C ILE A 104 -10.59 7.97 7.65
N THR A 105 -9.82 7.19 8.42
CA THR A 105 -10.38 6.31 9.46
C THR A 105 -11.05 7.08 10.59
N ASN A 106 -10.54 8.26 10.93
CA ASN A 106 -11.13 9.13 11.95
C ASN A 106 -12.34 9.93 11.45
N SER A 107 -12.69 9.79 10.17
CA SER A 107 -13.80 10.50 9.54
C SER A 107 -14.99 9.57 9.30
N ASN A 108 -16.16 10.13 8.98
CA ASN A 108 -17.33 9.36 8.55
C ASN A 108 -17.18 8.69 7.16
N TYR A 109 -15.97 8.62 6.60
CA TYR A 109 -15.72 8.08 5.27
C TYR A 109 -16.19 6.64 5.10
N TYR A 110 -15.95 5.76 6.08
CA TYR A 110 -16.43 4.37 6.03
C TYR A 110 -17.96 4.29 5.97
N ARG A 111 -18.66 5.11 6.77
CA ARG A 111 -20.13 5.19 6.73
C ARG A 111 -20.63 5.66 5.37
N LYS A 112 -19.95 6.63 4.75
CA LYS A 112 -20.28 7.14 3.41
C LYS A 112 -20.10 6.12 2.29
N ILE A 113 -19.09 5.25 2.37
CA ILE A 113 -18.92 4.18 1.37
C ILE A 113 -20.04 3.14 1.50
N LYS A 114 -20.42 2.77 2.72
CA LYS A 114 -21.45 1.74 2.96
C LYS A 114 -22.86 2.17 2.52
N SER A 115 -23.08 3.47 2.31
CA SER A 115 -24.36 4.03 1.88
C SER A 115 -24.51 4.20 0.35
N ILE A 116 -23.49 3.83 -0.43
CA ILE A 116 -23.51 3.79 -1.90
C ILE A 116 -23.85 2.36 -2.33
#